data_AF-A0A9W6T268-F1
#
_entry.id   AF-A0A9W6T268-F1
#
_cell.length_a   1.000
_cell.length_b   1.000
_cell.length_c   1.000
_cell.angle_alpha   90.00
_cell.angle_beta   90.00
_cell.angle_gamma   90.00
#
_symmetry.space_group_name_H-M   'P 1'
#
loop_
_entity.id
_entity.type
_entity.pdbx_description
1 polymer ?
#
loop_
_entity_poly.entity_id
_entity_poly.type
_entity_poly.pdbx_seq_one_letter_code
_entity_poly.pdbx_strand_id
1 'polypeptide(L)'
;MPVEKITYAYEDTLPKLPVPSLASTSEQILDSIKPLISEDDYNRLVNESMNFLNSNSINLLQNYLIKSSDNSDCYLDAEGISTTTPGIYGELRGNTLPRNPFFILEDDPLAKTAMPPSQAFRASVLVTSTLRLILSLRFEVLKPDVSPKNGSKLSMNTYKNLFGTSRVPFDSPDSATGENSDNNSVVRIIRFGFQNLN
;
A
#
# COMPACT_ATOMS: atom_id res chain seq x y z
N MET A 1 -35.89 6.52 1.70
CA MET A 1 -35.47 5.44 2.61
C MET A 1 -34.00 5.66 2.95
N PRO A 2 -33.57 5.47 4.20
CA PRO A 2 -32.14 5.54 4.53
C PRO A 2 -31.41 4.44 3.75
N VAL A 3 -30.33 4.80 3.09
CA VAL A 3 -29.53 3.85 2.32
C VAL A 3 -28.55 3.18 3.29
N GLU A 4 -28.57 1.85 3.33
CA GLU A 4 -27.70 1.08 4.23
C GLU A 4 -26.23 1.25 3.82
N LYS A 5 -25.39 1.60 4.79
CA LYS A 5 -23.94 1.76 4.60
C LYS A 5 -23.26 0.41 4.79
N ILE A 6 -22.81 -0.18 3.70
CA ILE A 6 -22.24 -1.53 3.69
C ILE A 6 -20.75 -1.57 3.33
N THR A 7 -20.21 -0.55 2.65
CA THR A 7 -18.83 -0.59 2.09
C THR A 7 -17.77 -0.97 3.12
N TYR A 8 -17.84 -0.40 4.32
CA TYR A 8 -16.83 -0.57 5.38
C TYR A 8 -17.31 -1.48 6.52
N ALA A 9 -18.39 -2.25 6.32
CA ALA A 9 -19.05 -3.01 7.37
C ALA A 9 -18.16 -4.08 8.04
N TYR A 10 -17.06 -4.47 7.40
CA TYR A 10 -16.16 -5.52 7.90
C TYR A 10 -14.84 -4.98 8.46
N GLU A 11 -14.52 -3.68 8.35
CA GLU A 11 -13.21 -3.15 8.76
C GLU A 11 -12.85 -3.53 10.20
N ASP A 12 -13.79 -3.36 11.14
CA ASP A 12 -13.61 -3.67 12.56
C ASP A 12 -13.47 -5.18 12.86
N THR A 13 -13.83 -6.02 11.90
CA THR A 13 -13.78 -7.50 12.03
C THR A 13 -12.60 -8.12 11.31
N LEU A 14 -11.82 -7.34 10.55
CA LEU A 14 -10.66 -7.85 9.84
C LEU A 14 -9.57 -8.26 10.83
N PRO A 15 -8.84 -9.35 10.55
CA PRO A 15 -7.69 -9.72 11.36
C PRO A 15 -6.60 -8.64 11.24
N LYS A 16 -5.99 -8.30 12.38
CA LYS A 16 -4.80 -7.44 12.40
C LYS A 16 -3.64 -8.10 11.67
N LEU A 17 -2.74 -7.30 11.11
CA LEU A 17 -1.53 -7.81 10.45
C LEU A 17 -0.63 -8.49 11.50
N PRO A 18 -0.37 -9.81 11.39
CA PRO A 18 0.43 -10.53 12.37
C PRO A 18 1.92 -10.15 12.26
N VAL A 19 2.61 -10.11 13.40
CA VAL A 19 4.06 -10.00 13.45
C VAL A 19 4.66 -11.42 13.37
N PRO A 20 5.40 -11.77 12.30
CA PRO A 20 6.01 -13.09 12.19
C PRO A 20 7.10 -13.29 13.27
N SER A 21 7.33 -14.53 13.66
CA SER A 21 8.42 -14.88 14.57
C SER A 21 9.77 -14.66 13.89
N LEU A 22 10.79 -14.24 14.64
CA LEU A 22 12.15 -14.08 14.13
C LEU A 22 12.67 -15.36 13.45
N ALA A 23 12.43 -16.54 14.04
CA ALA A 23 12.86 -17.82 13.48
C ALA A 23 12.27 -18.07 12.08
N SER A 24 10.95 -17.94 11.92
CA SER A 24 10.27 -18.10 10.63
C SER A 24 10.72 -17.06 9.60
N THR A 25 10.93 -15.80 10.02
CA THR A 25 11.45 -14.76 9.12
C THR A 25 12.88 -15.07 8.67
N SER A 26 13.77 -15.47 9.57
CA SER A 26 15.14 -15.85 9.23
C SER A 26 15.20 -17.05 8.29
N GLU A 27 14.38 -18.08 8.52
CA GLU A 27 14.28 -19.25 7.64
C GLU A 27 13.81 -18.87 6.23
N GLN A 28 12.72 -18.10 6.12
CA GLN A 28 12.20 -17.64 4.83
C GLN A 28 13.21 -16.78 4.06
N ILE A 29 13.98 -15.94 4.76
CA ILE A 29 15.05 -15.13 4.16
C ILE A 29 16.17 -16.02 3.62
N LEU A 30 16.64 -17.00 4.40
CA LEU A 30 17.67 -17.93 3.97
C LEU A 30 17.23 -18.73 2.75
N ASP A 31 16.03 -19.29 2.77
CA ASP A 31 15.47 -20.05 1.64
C ASP A 31 15.34 -19.21 0.37
N SER A 32 14.91 -17.95 0.51
CA SER A 32 14.75 -17.02 -0.61
C SER A 32 16.09 -16.58 -1.21
N ILE A 33 17.13 -16.44 -0.38
CA ILE A 33 18.45 -15.95 -0.81
C ILE A 33 19.35 -17.08 -1.31
N LYS A 34 19.18 -18.31 -0.82
CA LYS A 34 19.98 -19.49 -1.21
C LYS A 34 20.23 -19.64 -2.72
N PRO A 35 19.24 -19.50 -3.62
CA PRO A 35 19.49 -19.63 -5.06
C PRO A 35 20.24 -18.45 -5.69
N LEU A 36 20.46 -17.35 -4.95
CA LEU A 36 21.01 -16.09 -5.46
C LEU A 36 22.48 -15.88 -5.10
N ILE A 37 23.05 -16.67 -4.18
CA ILE A 37 24.39 -16.45 -3.62
C ILE A 37 25.26 -17.71 -3.68
N SER A 38 26.56 -17.53 -3.45
CA SER A 38 27.52 -18.63 -3.37
C SER A 38 27.30 -19.48 -2.11
N GLU A 39 27.79 -20.72 -2.12
CA GLU A 39 27.72 -21.61 -0.95
C GLU A 39 28.49 -21.05 0.25
N ASP A 40 29.65 -20.43 0.02
CA ASP A 40 30.45 -19.79 1.06
C ASP A 40 29.72 -18.62 1.72
N ASP A 41 29.09 -17.76 0.91
CA ASP A 41 28.28 -16.64 1.41
C ASP A 41 27.04 -17.13 2.16
N TYR A 42 26.42 -18.20 1.67
CA TYR A 42 25.26 -18.81 2.33
C TYR A 42 25.63 -19.35 3.71
N ASN A 43 26.74 -20.10 3.81
CA ASN A 43 27.24 -20.61 5.09
C ASN A 43 27.56 -19.48 6.08
N ARG A 44 28.13 -18.37 5.60
CA ARG A 44 28.34 -17.17 6.41
C ARG A 44 27.00 -16.57 6.87
N LEU A 45 26.03 -16.45 5.98
CA LEU A 45 24.71 -15.90 6.30
C LEU A 45 23.95 -16.74 7.32
N VAL A 46 24.06 -18.08 7.25
CA VAL A 46 23.50 -19.00 8.24
C VAL A 46 24.08 -18.70 9.63
N ASN A 47 25.39 -18.53 9.75
CA ASN A 47 26.03 -18.19 11.02
C ASN A 47 25.57 -16.82 11.56
N GLU A 48 25.49 -15.81 10.69
CA GLU A 48 24.97 -14.49 11.07
C GLU A 48 23.49 -14.53 11.49
N SER A 49 22.69 -15.37 10.84
CA SER A 49 21.27 -15.56 11.22
C SER A 49 21.14 -16.14 12.63
N MET A 50 22.03 -17.06 13.03
CA MET A 50 22.06 -17.60 14.38
C MET A 50 22.46 -16.53 15.41
N ASN A 51 23.44 -15.69 15.09
CA ASN A 51 23.82 -14.56 15.94
C ASN A 51 22.66 -13.56 16.09
N PHE A 52 21.94 -13.29 15.01
CA PHE A 52 20.77 -12.42 14.99
C PHE A 52 19.65 -12.96 15.90
N LEU A 53 19.31 -14.24 15.79
CA LEU A 53 18.28 -14.89 16.61
C LEU A 53 18.61 -14.90 18.11
N ASN A 54 19.89 -15.06 18.45
CA ASN A 54 20.36 -15.11 19.84
C ASN A 54 20.67 -13.71 20.44
N SER A 55 20.52 -12.63 19.65
CA SER A 55 20.84 -11.29 20.12
C SER A 55 19.74 -10.75 21.05
N ASN A 56 20.13 -10.30 22.24
CA ASN A 56 19.23 -9.67 23.21
C ASN A 56 18.57 -8.41 22.64
N SER A 57 19.32 -7.60 21.88
CA SER A 57 18.82 -6.36 21.28
C SER A 57 17.76 -6.66 20.21
N ILE A 58 17.95 -7.72 19.41
CA ILE A 58 16.98 -8.11 18.39
C ILE A 58 15.70 -8.64 19.02
N ASN A 59 15.80 -9.46 20.06
CA ASN A 59 14.64 -9.93 20.82
C ASN A 59 13.88 -8.77 21.48
N LEU A 60 14.59 -7.75 21.97
CA LEU A 60 13.97 -6.54 22.49
C LEU A 60 13.18 -5.79 21.40
N LEU A 61 13.76 -5.61 20.21
CA LEU A 61 13.08 -4.98 19.06
C LEU A 61 11.84 -5.78 18.62
N GLN A 62 11.93 -7.10 18.55
CA GLN A 62 10.78 -7.96 18.25
C GLN A 62 9.65 -7.76 19.26
N ASN A 63 9.96 -7.68 20.55
CA ASN A 63 8.96 -7.42 21.59
C ASN A 63 8.31 -6.03 21.43
N TYR A 64 9.05 -5.02 21.00
CA TYR A 64 8.48 -3.71 20.66
C TYR A 64 7.54 -3.80 19.46
N LEU A 65 7.90 -4.54 18.41
CA LEU A 65 7.03 -4.76 17.25
C LEU A 65 5.71 -5.46 17.64
N ILE A 66 5.79 -6.50 18.47
CA ILE A 66 4.61 -7.22 18.97
C ILE A 66 3.70 -6.27 19.78
N LYS A 67 4.27 -5.53 20.74
CA LYS A 67 3.50 -4.53 21.51
C LYS A 67 2.89 -3.43 20.63
N SER A 68 3.57 -3.05 19.56
CA SER A 68 3.06 -2.08 18.60
C SER A 68 1.83 -2.63 17.84
N SER A 69 1.84 -3.92 17.51
CA SER A 69 0.71 -4.59 16.84
C SER A 69 -0.56 -4.68 17.71
N ASP A 70 -0.44 -4.58 19.03
CA ASP A 70 -1.61 -4.55 19.91
C ASP A 70 -2.43 -3.26 19.73
N ASN A 71 -1.76 -2.14 19.44
CA ASN A 71 -2.34 -0.80 19.39
C ASN A 71 -2.73 -0.33 17.97
N SER A 72 -2.40 -1.09 16.93
CA SER A 72 -2.69 -0.74 15.53
C SER A 72 -3.22 -1.95 14.77
N ASP A 73 -4.09 -1.74 13.78
CA ASP A 73 -4.54 -2.80 12.87
C ASP A 73 -3.39 -3.28 11.97
N CYS A 74 -2.43 -2.40 11.70
CA CYS A 74 -1.22 -2.65 10.94
C CYS A 74 -0.02 -2.09 11.71
N TYR A 75 0.84 -2.97 12.22
CA TYR A 75 2.02 -2.54 12.98
C TYR A 75 3.03 -1.74 12.13
N LEU A 76 2.97 -1.85 10.80
CA LEU A 76 3.80 -1.06 9.88
C LEU A 76 3.40 0.42 9.84
N ASP A 77 2.14 0.73 10.16
CA ASP A 77 1.63 2.09 10.22
C ASP A 77 1.89 2.76 11.58
N ALA A 78 2.43 2.02 12.55
CA ALA A 78 2.66 2.55 13.88
C ALA A 78 3.75 3.64 13.90
N GLU A 79 3.63 4.53 14.89
CA GLU A 79 4.58 5.61 15.12
C GLU A 79 5.99 5.05 15.38
N GLY A 80 7.00 5.61 14.71
CA GLY A 80 8.39 5.14 14.76
C GLY A 80 8.73 4.00 13.79
N ILE A 81 7.75 3.31 13.19
CA ILE A 81 7.96 2.29 12.15
C ILE A 81 7.61 2.86 10.77
N SER A 82 6.49 3.54 10.66
CA SER A 82 6.03 4.15 9.40
C SER A 82 6.99 5.22 8.87
N THR A 83 7.70 5.91 9.75
CA THR A 83 8.72 6.92 9.40
C THR A 83 10.01 6.32 8.89
N THR A 84 10.35 5.09 9.30
CA THR A 84 11.58 4.39 8.91
C THR A 84 11.34 3.39 7.78
N THR A 85 10.09 3.04 7.50
CA THR A 85 9.71 2.15 6.41
C THR A 85 9.39 3.02 5.20
N PRO A 86 10.31 3.15 4.22
CA PRO A 86 9.96 3.80 2.96
C PRO A 86 8.72 3.12 2.38
N GLY A 87 7.65 3.88 2.13
CA GLY A 87 6.49 3.36 1.40
C GLY A 87 6.89 2.83 0.01
N ILE A 88 5.96 2.26 -0.76
CA ILE A 88 6.20 1.68 -2.11
C ILE A 88 7.08 2.54 -3.03
N TYR A 89 7.10 3.87 -2.82
CA TYR A 89 7.85 4.81 -3.62
C TYR A 89 9.17 5.31 -3.02
N GLY A 90 9.56 4.85 -1.84
CA GLY A 90 10.82 5.21 -1.19
C GLY A 90 10.99 6.69 -0.84
N GLU A 91 12.14 6.98 -0.22
CA GLU A 91 12.75 8.32 -0.20
C GLU A 91 13.40 8.65 -1.55
N LEU A 92 13.59 7.66 -2.43
CA LEU A 92 14.34 7.82 -3.67
C LEU A 92 13.59 8.62 -4.75
N ARG A 93 14.12 9.82 -5.04
CA ARG A 93 14.00 10.50 -6.35
C ARG A 93 15.08 10.03 -7.34
N GLY A 94 15.29 8.71 -7.47
CA GLY A 94 16.22 8.16 -8.46
C GLY A 94 15.61 8.07 -9.87
N ASN A 95 16.48 8.06 -10.89
CA ASN A 95 16.19 7.87 -12.34
C ASN A 95 15.64 6.47 -12.70
N THR A 96 14.90 5.83 -11.80
CA THR A 96 14.31 4.51 -12.01
C THR A 96 12.96 4.65 -12.72
N LEU A 97 12.66 3.66 -13.57
CA LEU A 97 11.48 3.48 -14.44
C LEU A 97 10.16 4.09 -13.90
N PRO A 98 9.18 4.43 -14.78
CA PRO A 98 7.89 4.96 -14.36
C PRO A 98 7.27 4.09 -13.27
N ARG A 99 7.26 4.60 -12.02
CA ARG A 99 6.71 3.87 -10.86
C ARG A 99 5.17 3.84 -10.87
N ASN A 100 4.56 4.54 -11.82
CA ASN A 100 3.11 4.58 -11.99
C ASN A 100 2.73 3.44 -12.94
N PRO A 101 2.21 2.31 -12.44
CA PRO A 101 1.66 1.31 -13.33
C PRO A 101 0.48 1.91 -14.10
N PHE A 102 0.27 1.42 -15.31
CA PHE A 102 -0.93 1.71 -16.08
C PHE A 102 -1.58 0.40 -16.52
N PHE A 103 -2.89 0.43 -16.69
CA PHE A 103 -3.65 -0.67 -17.27
C PHE A 103 -4.00 -0.32 -18.71
N ILE A 104 -3.87 -1.30 -19.59
CA ILE A 104 -4.45 -1.23 -20.94
C ILE A 104 -5.83 -1.87 -20.83
N LEU A 105 -6.86 -1.07 -21.05
CA LEU A 105 -8.24 -1.57 -21.10
C LEU A 105 -8.49 -2.19 -22.47
N GLU A 106 -9.32 -3.22 -22.51
CA GLU A 106 -9.81 -3.78 -23.78
C GLU A 106 -10.53 -2.71 -24.62
N ASP A 107 -10.56 -2.94 -25.92
CA ASP A 107 -11.32 -2.11 -26.84
C ASP A 107 -12.82 -2.21 -26.56
N ASP A 108 -13.54 -1.13 -26.89
CA ASP A 108 -14.99 -1.12 -26.80
C ASP A 108 -15.56 -2.27 -27.67
N PRO A 109 -16.46 -3.13 -27.15
CA PRO A 109 -17.08 -4.19 -27.94
C PRO A 109 -17.72 -3.69 -29.25
N LEU A 110 -18.18 -2.43 -29.26
CA LEU A 110 -18.78 -1.80 -30.44
C LEU A 110 -17.75 -1.31 -31.47
N ALA A 111 -16.46 -1.33 -31.16
CA ALA A 111 -15.40 -0.88 -32.07
C ALA A 111 -15.37 -1.67 -33.40
N LYS A 112 -15.87 -2.92 -33.40
CA LYS A 112 -15.95 -3.77 -34.59
C LYS A 112 -17.30 -3.71 -35.32
N THR A 113 -18.21 -2.85 -34.89
CA THR A 113 -19.55 -2.72 -35.47
C THR A 113 -19.59 -1.64 -36.55
N ALA A 114 -20.71 -1.54 -37.27
CA ALA A 114 -20.91 -0.55 -38.34
C ALA A 114 -20.82 0.92 -37.86
N MET A 115 -20.94 1.16 -36.55
CA MET A 115 -20.85 2.50 -35.95
C MET A 115 -19.94 2.44 -34.73
N PRO A 116 -18.60 2.49 -34.91
CA PRO A 116 -17.67 2.48 -33.79
C PRO A 116 -17.82 3.76 -32.95
N PRO A 117 -17.66 3.67 -31.62
CA PRO A 117 -17.78 4.82 -30.74
C PRO A 117 -16.63 5.81 -30.99
N SER A 118 -16.96 7.11 -30.98
CA SER A 118 -15.94 8.16 -31.02
C SER A 118 -15.16 8.23 -29.70
N GLN A 119 -13.98 8.84 -29.73
CA GLN A 119 -13.18 9.08 -28.52
C GLN A 119 -13.99 9.85 -27.45
N ALA A 120 -14.73 10.89 -27.86
CA ALA A 120 -15.56 11.68 -26.95
C ALA A 120 -16.69 10.84 -26.33
N PHE A 121 -17.30 9.94 -27.10
CA PHE A 121 -18.32 9.02 -26.59
C PHE A 121 -17.74 8.04 -25.57
N ARG A 122 -16.60 7.39 -25.88
CA ARG A 122 -15.93 6.48 -24.94
C ARG A 122 -15.51 7.20 -23.67
N ALA A 123 -14.97 8.42 -23.79
CA ALA A 123 -14.60 9.26 -22.66
C ALA A 123 -15.80 9.61 -21.77
N SER A 124 -16.96 9.99 -22.34
CA SER A 124 -18.15 10.33 -21.56
C SER A 124 -18.69 9.13 -20.77
N VAL A 125 -18.67 7.93 -21.36
CA VAL A 125 -19.07 6.69 -20.68
C VAL A 125 -18.12 6.36 -19.53
N LEU A 126 -16.80 6.47 -19.74
CA LEU A 126 -15.79 6.21 -18.70
C LEU A 126 -15.89 7.21 -17.54
N VAL A 127 -16.02 8.50 -17.83
CA VAL A 127 -16.19 9.55 -16.81
C VAL A 127 -17.47 9.32 -16.02
N THR A 128 -18.60 9.06 -16.70
CA THR A 128 -19.88 8.79 -16.04
C THR A 128 -19.82 7.55 -15.14
N SER A 129 -19.18 6.48 -15.61
CA SER A 129 -19.01 5.24 -14.83
C SER A 129 -18.11 5.45 -13.61
N THR A 130 -17.04 6.24 -13.77
CA THR A 130 -16.14 6.62 -12.67
C THR A 130 -16.87 7.46 -11.62
N LEU A 131 -17.70 8.42 -12.05
CA LEU A 131 -18.52 9.22 -11.15
C LEU A 131 -19.51 8.36 -10.35
N ARG A 132 -20.13 7.35 -10.97
CA ARG A 132 -20.99 6.40 -10.25
C ARG A 132 -20.21 5.62 -9.18
N LEU A 133 -18.98 5.21 -9.46
CA LEU A 133 -18.12 4.55 -8.48
C LEU A 133 -17.76 5.49 -7.33
N ILE A 134 -17.39 6.75 -7.64
CA ILE A 134 -17.12 7.79 -6.64
C ILE A 134 -18.34 7.99 -5.72
N LEU A 135 -19.53 8.12 -6.29
CA LEU A 135 -20.77 8.27 -5.52
C LEU A 135 -21.04 7.02 -4.67
N SER A 136 -20.84 5.83 -5.22
CA SER A 136 -21.06 4.58 -4.49
C SER A 136 -20.13 4.44 -3.27
N LEU A 137 -18.87 4.87 -3.39
CA LEU A 137 -17.92 4.92 -2.29
C LEU A 137 -18.30 5.99 -1.25
N ARG A 138 -18.67 7.19 -1.70
CA ARG A 138 -19.04 8.32 -0.81
C ARG A 138 -20.33 8.05 -0.03
N PHE A 139 -21.31 7.39 -0.65
CA PHE A 139 -22.53 6.97 0.02
C PHE A 139 -22.38 5.64 0.76
N GLU A 140 -21.21 5.01 0.70
CA GLU A 140 -20.89 3.75 1.37
C GLU A 140 -21.82 2.59 0.97
N VAL A 141 -22.25 2.57 -0.29
CA VAL A 141 -23.16 1.55 -0.86
C VAL A 141 -22.44 0.54 -1.75
N LEU A 142 -21.14 0.70 -1.93
CA LEU A 142 -20.33 -0.24 -2.71
C LEU A 142 -20.28 -1.56 -1.95
N LYS A 143 -20.48 -2.68 -2.67
CA LYS A 143 -20.40 -4.01 -2.06
C LYS A 143 -18.99 -4.22 -1.47
N PRO A 144 -18.88 -4.78 -0.25
CA PRO A 144 -17.59 -5.12 0.34
C PRO A 144 -16.77 -6.04 -0.55
N ASP A 145 -15.49 -5.72 -0.69
CA ASP A 145 -14.56 -6.48 -1.51
C ASP A 145 -14.13 -7.77 -0.80
N VAL A 146 -13.91 -8.81 -1.60
CA VAL A 146 -13.61 -10.16 -1.13
C VAL A 146 -12.54 -10.80 -2.01
N SER A 147 -11.64 -11.56 -1.39
CA SER A 147 -10.63 -12.33 -2.10
C SER A 147 -11.29 -13.34 -3.04
N PRO A 148 -10.95 -13.34 -4.34
CA PRO A 148 -11.51 -14.31 -5.29
C PRO A 148 -11.17 -15.76 -4.98
N LYS A 149 -10.09 -16.02 -4.23
CA LYS A 149 -9.60 -17.37 -3.95
C LYS A 149 -10.36 -18.09 -2.84
N ASN A 150 -10.74 -17.36 -1.79
CA ASN A 150 -11.26 -17.91 -0.53
C ASN A 150 -12.44 -17.12 0.05
N GLY A 151 -12.89 -16.04 -0.60
CA GLY A 151 -14.01 -15.23 -0.14
C GLY A 151 -13.74 -14.41 1.12
N SER A 152 -12.48 -14.36 1.60
CA SER A 152 -12.13 -13.57 2.77
C SER A 152 -12.37 -12.08 2.51
N LYS A 153 -12.91 -11.37 3.49
CA LYS A 153 -13.14 -9.92 3.41
C LYS A 153 -11.81 -9.19 3.27
N LEU A 154 -11.78 -8.14 2.45
CA LEU A 154 -10.61 -7.29 2.26
C LEU A 154 -10.88 -5.91 2.85
N SER A 155 -9.82 -5.25 3.34
CA SER A 155 -9.94 -3.85 3.76
C SER A 155 -10.20 -2.97 2.54
N MET A 156 -11.24 -2.16 2.66
CA MET A 156 -11.65 -1.12 1.73
C MET A 156 -11.04 0.24 2.10
N ASN A 157 -10.25 0.35 3.17
CA ASN A 157 -9.67 1.63 3.62
C ASN A 157 -8.84 2.33 2.52
N THR A 158 -8.14 1.56 1.67
CA THR A 158 -7.37 2.10 0.54
C THR A 158 -8.23 2.80 -0.50
N TYR A 159 -9.51 2.42 -0.66
CA TYR A 159 -10.43 3.06 -1.61
C TYR A 159 -10.68 4.53 -1.28
N LYS A 160 -10.49 4.93 -0.01
CA LYS A 160 -10.57 6.34 0.41
C LYS A 160 -9.47 7.20 -0.22
N ASN A 161 -8.42 6.58 -0.77
CA ASN A 161 -7.31 7.25 -1.44
C ASN A 161 -7.40 7.21 -2.97
N LEU A 162 -8.46 6.65 -3.55
CA LEU A 162 -8.58 6.49 -5.01
C LEU A 162 -9.00 7.79 -5.72
N PHE A 163 -9.79 8.64 -5.05
CA PHE A 163 -10.38 9.83 -5.66
C PHE A 163 -10.22 11.06 -4.78
N GLY A 164 -10.03 12.22 -5.42
CA GLY A 164 -9.83 13.48 -4.71
C GLY A 164 -8.57 13.47 -3.87
N THR A 165 -7.55 12.70 -4.27
CA THR A 165 -6.27 12.60 -3.59
C THR A 165 -5.14 12.95 -4.54
N SER A 166 -4.08 13.55 -4.01
CA SER A 166 -2.84 13.73 -4.77
C SER A 166 -1.62 13.59 -3.89
N ARG A 167 -0.51 13.25 -4.54
CA ARG A 167 0.82 13.18 -3.98
C ARG A 167 1.41 14.58 -3.95
N VAL A 168 1.77 15.08 -2.77
CA VAL A 168 2.41 16.40 -2.63
C VAL A 168 3.86 16.23 -2.16
N PRO A 169 4.83 16.88 -2.84
CA PRO A 169 6.21 16.94 -2.36
C PRO A 169 6.29 17.58 -0.98
N PHE A 170 7.04 16.99 -0.06
CA PHE A 170 7.31 17.55 1.26
C PHE A 170 8.82 17.60 1.51
N ASP A 171 9.34 18.78 1.82
CA ASP A 171 10.73 18.97 2.21
C ASP A 171 10.85 18.83 3.73
N SER A 172 11.68 17.90 4.20
CA SER A 172 11.94 17.73 5.63
C SER A 172 12.83 18.87 6.15
N PRO A 173 12.55 19.48 7.32
CA PRO A 173 13.38 20.55 7.89
C PRO A 173 14.84 20.13 8.18
N ASP A 174 15.14 18.84 8.31
CA ASP A 174 16.51 18.32 8.50
C ASP A 174 17.38 18.36 7.23
N SER A 175 16.82 18.75 6.07
CA SER A 175 17.59 18.95 4.83
C SER A 175 18.37 20.27 4.78
N ALA A 176 18.26 21.12 5.81
CA ALA A 176 18.91 22.43 5.87
C ALA A 176 20.39 22.39 6.32
N THR A 177 20.88 21.28 6.88
CA THR A 177 22.30 21.11 7.24
C THR A 177 23.09 20.54 6.07
N GLY A 178 23.40 21.39 5.09
CA GLY A 178 24.64 21.48 4.29
C GLY A 178 25.46 20.26 3.81
N GLU A 179 25.05 19.01 4.01
CA GLU A 179 25.75 17.82 3.52
C GLU A 179 24.84 17.07 2.53
N ASN A 180 25.13 17.22 1.23
CA ASN A 180 24.47 16.54 0.11
C ASN A 180 22.95 16.46 0.18
N SER A 181 22.30 17.60 -0.06
CA SER A 181 20.85 17.79 -0.14
C SER A 181 20.19 17.24 -1.42
N ASP A 182 20.68 16.13 -1.96
CA ASP A 182 20.04 15.46 -3.09
C ASP A 182 19.21 14.29 -2.57
N ASN A 183 17.90 14.52 -2.43
CA ASN A 183 16.81 13.54 -2.61
C ASN A 183 15.89 13.17 -1.45
N ASN A 184 15.93 13.77 -0.26
CA ASN A 184 14.98 13.39 0.81
C ASN A 184 13.68 14.22 0.84
N SER A 185 12.88 14.12 -0.23
CA SER A 185 11.51 14.62 -0.18
C SER A 185 10.55 13.50 0.24
N VAL A 186 10.11 13.56 1.49
CA VAL A 186 8.99 12.75 1.98
C VAL A 186 7.74 13.15 1.19
N VAL A 187 6.75 12.26 1.13
CA VAL A 187 5.56 12.49 0.34
C VAL A 187 4.33 12.34 1.20
N ARG A 188 3.39 13.27 1.07
CA ARG A 188 2.09 13.21 1.72
C ARG A 188 0.98 12.97 0.69
N ILE A 189 -0.01 12.17 1.07
CA ILE A 189 -1.28 12.06 0.35
C ILE A 189 -2.20 13.13 0.92
N ILE A 190 -2.57 14.12 0.11
CA ILE A 190 -3.58 15.12 0.48
C ILE A 190 -4.90 14.70 -0.10
N ARG A 191 -5.96 14.67 0.72
CA ARG A 191 -7.34 14.54 0.24
C ARG A 191 -7.92 15.93 0.00
N PHE A 192 -8.14 16.28 -1.25
CA PHE A 192 -8.94 17.42 -1.65
C PHE A 192 -10.41 17.09 -1.43
N GLY A 193 -10.91 17.42 -0.25
CA GLY A 193 -12.35 17.49 -0.04
C GLY A 193 -12.90 18.70 -0.79
N PHE A 194 -13.86 18.49 -1.70
CA PHE A 194 -14.95 19.46 -1.77
C PHE A 194 -15.71 19.27 -0.46
N GLN A 195 -15.31 20.02 0.58
CA GLN A 195 -16.12 20.15 1.78
C GLN A 195 -17.51 20.59 1.33
N ASN A 196 -18.52 19.82 1.74
CA ASN A 196 -19.95 20.09 1.63
C ASN A 196 -20.30 21.29 0.73
N LEU A 197 -20.63 21.00 -0.54
CA LEU A 197 -21.59 21.85 -1.26
C LEU A 197 -22.94 21.63 -0.57
N ASN A 198 -23.15 22.34 0.53
CA ASN A 198 -24.49 22.63 1.05
C ASN A 198 -25.15 23.65 0.13
#